data_AF-K6IWX1-F1
#
_entry.id   AF-K6IWX1-F1
#
_cell.length_a   1.000
_cell.length_b   1.000
_cell.length_c   1.000
_cell.angle_alpha   90.00
_cell.angle_beta   90.00
_cell.angle_gamma   90.00
#
_symmetry.space_group_name_H-M   'P 1'
#
loop_
_entity.id
_entity.type
_entity.pdbx_description
1 polymer ?
#
loop_
_entity_poly.entity_id
_entity_poly.type
_entity_poly.pdbx_seq_one_letter_code
_entity_poly.pdbx_strand_id
1 'polypeptide(L)' 'MKRKVYVGMDAHKETIQMACLTSNTKERMKEQQIKHEEGQIKKFIQKLKSEGNEIHCCCEAGGQAIHFTDI' A
#
# COMPACT_ATOMS: atom_id res chain seq x y z
N MET A 1 2.88 -17.27 -11.43
CA MET A 1 2.80 -17.09 -9.97
C MET A 1 2.55 -15.61 -9.69
N LYS A 2 1.44 -15.24 -9.04
CA LYS A 2 1.18 -13.82 -8.69
C LYS A 2 2.15 -13.40 -7.59
N ARG A 3 2.78 -12.23 -7.72
CA ARG A 3 3.65 -11.68 -6.67
C ARG A 3 2.77 -11.06 -5.59
N LYS A 4 3.01 -11.45 -4.34
CA LYS A 4 2.36 -10.84 -3.18
C LYS A 4 3.07 -9.53 -2.83
N VAL A 5 2.33 -8.44 -2.77
CA VAL A 5 2.78 -7.10 -2.40
C VAL A 5 2.07 -6.69 -1.11
N TYR A 6 2.85 -6.35 -0.09
CA TYR A 6 2.37 -5.77 1.15
C TYR A 6 2.49 -4.27 1.09
N VAL A 7 1.43 -3.55 1.40
CA VAL A 7 1.38 -2.08 1.36
C VAL A 7 1.16 -1.55 2.77
N GLY A 8 2.16 -0.93 3.35
CA GLY A 8 2.04 -0.17 4.60
C GLY A 8 1.57 1.25 4.32
N MET A 9 0.55 1.71 5.05
CA MET A 9 0.03 3.07 4.95
C MET A 9 0.19 3.79 6.29
N ASP A 10 0.83 4.95 6.26
CA ASP A 10 0.91 5.89 7.39
C ASP A 10 0.27 7.23 7.00
N ALA A 11 -0.73 7.67 7.75
CA ALA A 11 -1.47 8.90 7.47
C ALA A 11 -0.87 10.07 8.27
N HIS A 12 -0.19 10.98 7.57
CA HIS A 12 0.41 12.19 8.12
C HIS A 12 -0.38 13.43 7.69
N LYS A 13 -1.30 13.92 8.53
CA LYS A 13 -2.10 15.15 8.33
C LYS A 13 -2.72 15.31 6.93
N GLU A 14 -1.95 15.75 5.95
CA GLU A 14 -2.32 16.10 4.57
C GLU A 14 -1.86 15.07 3.53
N THR A 15 -0.97 14.15 3.90
CA THR A 15 -0.40 13.12 3.04
C THR A 15 -0.50 11.73 3.66
N ILE A 16 -0.42 10.71 2.82
CA ILE A 16 -0.33 9.30 3.20
C ILE A 16 0.97 8.77 2.64
N GLN A 17 1.83 8.22 3.49
CA GLN A 17 3.02 7.51 3.07
C GLN A 17 2.67 6.05 2.79
N MET A 18 2.97 5.61 1.58
CA MET A 18 2.73 4.26 1.08
C MET A 18 4.07 3.55 0.92
N ALA A 19 4.27 2.42 1.60
CA ALA A 19 5.46 1.59 1.47
C ALA A 19 5.09 0.20 0.94
N CYS A 20 5.67 -0.21 -0.18
CA CYS A 20 5.43 -1.51 -0.80
C CYS A 20 6.59 -2.49 -0.56
N LEU A 21 6.28 -3.66 -0.03
CA LEU A 21 7.21 -4.79 0.14
C LEU A 21 6.73 -5.98 -0.68
N THR A 22 7.63 -6.72 -1.32
CA THR A 22 7.26 -7.96 -2.02
C THR A 22 7.60 -9.18 -1.17
N SER A 23 6.80 -10.24 -1.26
CA SER A 23 7.06 -11.46 -0.47
C SER A 23 8.36 -12.19 -0.82
N ASN A 24 8.96 -11.93 -1.99
CA ASN A 24 10.15 -12.64 -2.44
C ASN A 24 11.47 -11.97 -2.00
N THR A 25 11.42 -10.70 -1.61
CA THR A 25 12.61 -9.96 -1.16
C THR A 25 12.24 -9.08 0.02
N LYS A 26 13.10 -9.00 1.03
CA LYS A 26 12.96 -8.02 2.13
C LYS A 26 13.22 -6.57 1.67
N GLU A 27 13.27 -6.35 0.36
CA GLU A 27 13.59 -5.07 -0.26
C GLU A 27 12.31 -4.24 -0.36
N ARG A 28 12.35 -3.02 0.19
CA ARG A 28 11.30 -2.02 -0.02
C ARG A 28 11.35 -1.64 -1.50
N MET A 29 10.35 -2.05 -2.26
CA MET A 29 10.33 -1.80 -3.69
C MET A 29 10.01 -0.34 -4.00
N LYS A 30 9.06 0.25 -3.27
CA LYS A 30 8.63 1.63 -3.50
C LYS A 30 8.13 2.25 -2.21
N GLU A 31 8.58 3.47 -1.95
CA GLU A 31 8.01 4.34 -0.94
C GLU A 31 7.52 5.60 -1.65
N GLN A 32 6.25 5.95 -1.45
CA GLN A 32 5.64 7.10 -2.09
C GLN A 32 4.70 7.80 -1.13
N GLN A 33 4.88 9.10 -0.96
CA GLN A 33 3.87 9.94 -0.34
C GLN A 33 2.87 10.41 -1.38
N ILE A 34 1.59 10.23 -1.07
CA ILE A 34 0.46 10.72 -1.87
C ILE A 34 -0.35 11.70 -1.04
N LYS A 35 -1.08 12.61 -1.69
CA LYS A 35 -2.05 13.46 -0.97
C LYS A 35 -3.13 12.57 -0.36
N HIS A 36 -3.68 13.01 0.76
CA HIS A 36 -4.81 12.38 1.42
C HIS A 36 -6.12 12.62 0.63
N GLU A 37 -6.17 12.10 -0.60
CA GLU A 37 -7.28 12.22 -1.54
C GLU A 37 -7.63 10.82 -2.08
N GLU A 38 -8.92 10.48 -2.05
CA GLU A 38 -9.42 9.16 -2.47
C GLU A 38 -8.97 8.79 -3.90
N GLY A 39 -8.95 9.77 -4.81
CA GLY A 39 -8.52 9.58 -6.19
C GLY A 39 -7.06 9.14 -6.33
N GLN A 40 -6.15 9.71 -5.53
CA GLN A 40 -4.74 9.33 -5.54
C GLN A 40 -4.53 7.93 -4.96
N ILE A 41 -5.23 7.61 -3.86
CA ILE A 41 -5.17 6.28 -3.22
C ILE A 41 -5.64 5.21 -4.21
N LYS A 42 -6.81 5.40 -4.83
CA LYS A 42 -7.35 4.48 -5.84
C LYS A 42 -6.39 4.29 -7.02
N LYS A 43 -5.81 5.38 -7.52
CA LYS A 43 -4.85 5.32 -8.64
C LYS A 43 -3.59 4.53 -8.29
N PHE A 44 -3.09 4.68 -7.07
CA PHE A 44 -1.94 3.93 -6.58
C PHE A 44 -2.23 2.42 -6.49
N ILE A 45 -3.35 2.04 -5.86
CA ILE A 45 -3.76 0.64 -5.73
C ILE A 45 -4.04 0.01 -7.10
N GLN A 46 -4.72 0.72 -8.00
CA GLN A 46 -4.95 0.23 -9.37
C GLN A 46 -3.67 -0.04 -10.13
N LYS A 47 -2.65 0.82 -9.98
CA LYS A 47 -1.34 0.62 -10.61
C LYS A 47 -0.71 -0.69 -10.14
N LEU A 48 -0.75 -0.95 -8.84
CA LEU A 48 -0.24 -2.20 -8.25
C LEU A 48 -1.03 -3.44 -8.72
N LYS A 49 -2.36 -3.33 -8.88
CA LYS A 49 -3.22 -4.41 -9.42
C LYS A 49 -2.90 -4.70 -10.89
N SER A 50 -2.65 -3.65 -11.69
CA SER A 50 -2.30 -3.76 -13.12
C SER A 50 -0.96 -4.48 -13.34
N GLU A 51 -0.04 -4.39 -12.39
CA GLU A 51 1.23 -5.13 -12.39
C GLU A 51 1.06 -6.64 -12.10
N GLY A 52 -0.18 -7.14 -11.95
CA GLY A 52 -0.48 -8.56 -11.73
C GLY A 52 -0.17 -9.05 -10.32
N ASN A 53 -0.05 -8.13 -9.37
CA ASN A 53 0.26 -8.42 -7.98
C ASN A 53 -0.99 -8.75 -7.17
N GLU A 54 -0.84 -9.62 -6.18
CA GLU A 54 -1.81 -9.81 -5.11
C GLU A 54 -1.47 -8.81 -4.00
N ILE A 55 -2.35 -7.85 -3.73
CA ILE A 55 -2.10 -6.75 -2.81
C ILE A 55 -2.68 -7.08 -1.45
N HIS A 56 -1.86 -6.91 -0.41
CA HIS A 56 -2.22 -7.02 1.00
C HIS A 56 -1.94 -5.68 1.65
N CYS A 57 -2.97 -4.96 2.05
CA CYS A 57 -2.83 -3.62 2.61
C CYS A 57 -2.88 -3.66 4.14
N CYS A 58 -1.92 -3.01 4.79
CA CYS A 58 -1.86 -2.78 6.23
C CYS A 58 -1.89 -1.27 6.47
N CYS A 59 -2.88 -0.78 7.20
CA CYS A 59 -2.90 0.60 7.68
C CYS A 59 -2.63 0.61 9.18
N GLU A 60 -1.64 1.37 9.63
CA GLU A 60 -1.44 1.57 11.07
C GLU A 60 -2.22 2.81 11.49
N ALA A 61 -3.33 2.62 12.19
CA ALA A 61 -4.11 3.71 12.77
C ALA A 61 -4.04 3.60 14.30
N GLY A 62 -3.20 4.42 14.93
CA GLY A 62 -3.10 4.48 16.40
C GLY A 62 -2.60 3.19 17.07
N GLY A 63 -1.66 2.47 16.44
CA GLY A 63 -1.05 1.26 17.00
C GLY A 63 -1.79 -0.05 16.74
N GLN A 64 -2.84 -0.05 15.91
CA GLN A 64 -3.48 -1.25 15.40
C GLN A 64 -3.33 -1.34 13.88
N ALA A 65 -2.68 -2.41 13.42
CA ALA A 65 -2.56 -2.72 12.00
C ALA A 65 -3.89 -3.30 11.50
N ILE A 66 -4.61 -2.53 10.69
CA ILE A 66 -5.84 -2.99 10.04
C ILE A 66 -5.44 -3.65 8.72
N HIS A 67 -5.74 -4.95 8.60
CA HIS A 67 -5.60 -5.72 7.36
C HIS A 67 -6.79 -5.39 6.46
N PHE A 68 -6.55 -4.69 5.36
CA PHE A 68 -7.56 -4.44 4.32
C PHE A 68 -7.43 -5.53 3.26
N THR A 69 -8.29 -6.54 3.35
CA THR A 69 -8.34 -7.66 2.39
C THR A 69 -9.26 -7.38 1.19
N ASP A 70 -10.02 -6.27 1.18
CA ASP A 70 -11.11 -6.02 0.22
C ASP A 70 -11.17 -4.57 -0.33
N ILE A 71 -10.09 -4.10 -0.97
CA ILE A 71 -10.15 -2.99 -1.96
C ILE A 71 -9.88 -3.56 -3.35
#